data_AF-A0AAN0WA16-F1
#
_entry.id   AF-A0AAN0WA16-F1
#
_cell.length_a   1.000
_cell.length_b   1.000
_cell.length_c   1.000
_cell.angle_alpha   90.00
_cell.angle_beta   90.00
_cell.angle_gamma   90.00
#
_symmetry.space_group_name_H-M   'P 1'
#
loop_
_entity.id
_entity.type
_entity.pdbx_description
1 polymer ?
#
loop_
_entity_poly.entity_id
_entity_poly.type
_entity_poly.pdbx_seq_one_letter_code
_entity_poly.pdbx_strand_id
1 'polypeptide(L)'
;MRQMYFNEEHIEAALGRLTNLIIDINKNQERVNDIYNLIQAGWSQNGAGKKAIEDLEYLRKELNHSVNEIETKKKRLRDDWELIKAVDRSYK
;
A
#
# COMPACT_ATOMS: atom_id res chain seq x y z
N MET A 1 18.25 -24.33 -25.54
CA MET A 1 17.45 -23.13 -25.24
C MET A 1 17.66 -22.81 -23.76
N ARG A 2 18.19 -21.64 -23.40
CA ARG A 2 18.40 -21.29 -21.98
C ARG A 2 17.02 -21.14 -21.34
N GLN A 3 16.64 -22.07 -20.46
CA GLN A 3 15.55 -21.83 -19.51
C GLN A 3 15.91 -20.54 -18.79
N MET A 4 15.11 -19.49 -19.00
CA MET A 4 15.23 -18.29 -18.21
C MET A 4 14.92 -18.73 -16.77
N TYR A 5 15.95 -18.77 -15.91
CA TYR A 5 15.81 -19.01 -14.47
C TYR A 5 15.07 -17.80 -13.87
N PHE A 6 13.77 -17.71 -14.13
CA PHE A 6 12.92 -16.77 -13.45
C PHE A 6 12.72 -17.28 -12.03
N ASN A 7 13.18 -16.49 -11.06
CA ASN A 7 13.10 -16.85 -9.66
C ASN A 7 11.69 -16.50 -9.14
N GLU A 8 10.72 -17.36 -9.46
CA GLU A 8 9.31 -17.27 -9.05
C GLU A 8 9.17 -16.96 -7.55
N GLU A 9 10.00 -17.59 -6.73
CA GLU A 9 10.05 -17.37 -5.28
C GLU A 9 10.32 -15.90 -4.92
N HIS A 10 11.21 -15.22 -5.65
CA HIS A 10 11.49 -13.81 -5.40
C HIS A 10 10.32 -12.90 -5.77
N ILE A 11 9.60 -13.21 -6.85
CA ILE A 11 8.42 -12.43 -7.28
C ILE A 11 7.26 -12.63 -6.30
N GLU A 12 6.97 -13.86 -5.90
CA GLU A 12 5.94 -14.15 -4.90
C GLU A 12 6.30 -13.54 -3.54
N ALA A 13 7.58 -13.58 -3.13
CA ALA A 13 8.03 -12.90 -1.92
C ALA A 13 7.85 -11.37 -2.00
N ALA A 14 8.11 -10.75 -3.16
CA ALA A 14 7.88 -9.32 -3.37
C ALA A 14 6.38 -8.98 -3.27
N LEU A 15 5.49 -9.77 -3.90
CA LEU A 15 4.04 -9.60 -3.80
C LEU A 15 3.55 -9.76 -2.35
N GLY A 16 4.13 -10.70 -1.59
CA GLY A 16 3.88 -10.86 -0.16
C GLY A 16 4.28 -9.63 0.64
N ARG A 17 5.47 -9.07 0.41
CA ARG A 17 5.94 -7.84 1.07
C ARG A 17 5.04 -6.64 0.78
N LEU A 18 4.60 -6.47 -0.47
CA LEU A 18 3.67 -5.39 -0.84
C LEU A 18 2.31 -5.54 -0.13
N THR A 19 1.84 -6.78 0.06
CA THR A 19 0.61 -7.07 0.80
C THR A 19 0.75 -6.69 2.28
N ASN A 20 1.87 -7.07 2.91
CA ASN A 20 2.12 -6.72 4.30
C ASN A 20 2.24 -5.20 4.49
N LEU A 21 2.87 -4.50 3.54
CA LEU A 21 2.96 -3.04 3.58
C LEU A 21 1.58 -2.37 3.52
N ILE A 22 0.66 -2.84 2.67
CA ILE A 22 -0.73 -2.35 2.64
C ILE A 22 -1.41 -2.58 3.99
N ILE A 23 -1.26 -3.77 4.58
CA ILE A 23 -1.83 -4.11 5.89
C ILE A 23 -1.30 -3.15 6.96
N ASP A 24 -0.01 -2.88 6.98
CA ASP A 24 0.61 -2.00 7.98
C ASP A 24 0.20 -0.53 7.79
N ILE A 25 0.03 -0.07 6.55
CA ILE A 25 -0.53 1.26 6.27
C ILE A 25 -1.97 1.35 6.78
N ASN A 26 -2.82 0.35 6.52
CA ASN A 26 -4.21 0.35 6.98
C ASN A 26 -4.30 0.38 8.52
N LYS A 27 -3.47 -0.38 9.23
CA LYS A 27 -3.37 -0.29 10.70
C LYS A 27 -2.95 1.09 11.17
N ASN A 28 -2.03 1.75 10.47
CA ASN A 28 -1.64 3.11 10.80
C ASN A 28 -2.78 4.11 10.54
N GLN A 29 -3.60 3.91 9.51
CA GLN A 29 -4.78 4.73 9.27
C GLN A 29 -5.82 4.60 10.38
N GLU A 30 -6.05 3.39 10.91
CA GLU A 30 -6.91 3.18 12.08
C GLU A 30 -6.42 3.99 13.28
N ARG A 31 -5.13 3.92 13.58
CA ARG A 31 -4.51 4.70 14.66
C ARG A 31 -4.63 6.20 14.45
N VAL A 32 -4.46 6.67 13.20
CA VAL A 32 -4.64 8.08 12.84
C VAL A 32 -6.10 8.51 13.06
N ASN A 33 -7.08 7.64 12.75
CA ASN A 33 -8.49 7.91 13.03
C ASN A 33 -8.77 7.98 14.53
N ASP A 34 -8.16 7.11 15.34
CA ASP A 34 -8.31 7.17 16.80
C ASP A 34 -7.79 8.49 17.36
N ILE A 35 -6.61 8.93 16.90
CA ILE A 35 -6.02 10.23 17.29
C ILE A 35 -6.93 11.38 16.83
N TYR A 36 -7.43 11.33 15.60
CA TYR A 36 -8.37 12.31 15.08
C TYR A 36 -9.59 12.46 16.00
N ASN A 37 -10.22 11.34 16.36
CA ASN A 37 -11.41 11.34 17.23
C ASN A 37 -11.09 11.91 18.63
N LEU A 38 -9.93 11.59 19.20
CA LEU A 38 -9.49 12.12 20.49
C LEU A 38 -9.28 13.64 20.45
N ILE A 39 -8.64 14.15 19.41
CA ILE A 39 -8.41 15.60 19.24
C ILE A 39 -9.75 16.32 19.01
N GLN A 40 -10.61 15.76 18.16
CA GLN A 40 -11.92 16.33 17.88
C GLN A 40 -12.78 16.44 19.15
N ALA A 41 -12.73 15.44 20.02
CA ALA A 41 -13.50 15.43 21.27
C ALA A 41 -12.87 16.30 22.37
N GLY A 42 -11.54 16.33 22.47
CA GLY A 42 -10.85 16.88 23.63
C GLY A 42 -10.30 18.30 23.46
N TRP A 43 -10.08 18.76 22.22
CA TRP A 43 -9.37 20.00 21.96
C TRP A 43 -10.31 21.11 21.47
N SER A 44 -9.93 22.36 21.73
CA SER A 44 -10.58 23.51 21.10
C SER A 44 -10.48 23.40 19.59
N GLN A 45 -11.61 23.50 18.91
CA GLN A 45 -11.71 23.46 17.44
C GLN A 45 -11.25 24.78 16.79
N ASN A 46 -10.49 25.59 17.53
CA ASN A 46 -9.85 26.81 17.10
C ASN A 46 -8.34 26.71 17.36
N GLY A 47 -7.53 27.38 16.53
CA GLY A 47 -6.07 27.37 16.68
C GLY A 47 -5.48 25.96 16.52
N ALA A 48 -4.81 25.46 17.56
CA ALA A 48 -4.03 24.22 17.49
C ALA A 48 -4.88 22.96 17.20
N GLY A 49 -6.09 22.84 17.77
CA GLY A 49 -6.94 21.67 17.52
C GLY A 49 -7.46 21.63 16.08
N LYS A 50 -7.84 22.79 15.53
CA LYS A 50 -8.22 22.90 14.11
C LYS A 50 -7.07 22.47 13.19
N LYS A 51 -5.87 23.00 13.42
CA LYS A 51 -4.69 22.66 12.62
C LYS A 51 -4.36 21.17 12.70
N ALA A 52 -4.42 20.58 13.89
CA ALA A 52 -4.15 19.15 14.07
C ALA A 52 -5.15 18.27 13.29
N ILE A 53 -6.43 18.64 13.27
CA ILE A 53 -7.46 17.96 12.47
C ILE A 53 -7.16 18.07 10.97
N GLU A 54 -6.82 19.26 10.48
CA GLU A 54 -6.45 19.48 9.07
C GLU A 54 -5.22 18.65 8.67
N ASP A 55 -4.18 18.63 9.53
CA ASP A 55 -2.97 17.85 9.30
C ASP A 55 -3.26 16.33 9.29
N LEU A 56 -4.14 15.84 10.17
CA LEU A 56 -4.55 14.43 10.20
C LEU A 56 -5.42 14.05 8.99
N GLU A 57 -6.30 14.94 8.53
CA GLU A 57 -7.07 14.72 7.29
C GLU A 57 -6.16 14.65 6.07
N TYR A 58 -5.16 15.54 6.00
CA TYR A 58 -4.15 15.50 4.96
C TYR A 58 -3.38 14.16 5.00
N LEU A 59 -2.88 13.76 6.18
CA LEU A 59 -2.17 12.50 6.34
C LEU A 59 -3.03 11.29 5.91
N ARG A 60 -4.32 11.26 6.25
CA ARG A 60 -5.24 10.19 5.82
C ARG A 60 -5.34 10.10 4.30
N LYS A 61 -5.41 11.25 3.60
CA LYS A 61 -5.45 11.30 2.13
C LYS A 61 -4.16 10.75 1.52
N GLU A 62 -3.00 11.15 2.05
CA GLU A 62 -1.69 10.66 1.59
C GLU A 62 -1.52 9.15 1.80
N LEU A 63 -1.98 8.62 2.95
CA LEU A 63 -1.95 7.19 3.23
C LEU A 63 -2.86 6.41 2.26
N ASN A 64 -4.08 6.90 1.99
CA ASN A 64 -4.98 6.30 1.00
C ASN A 64 -4.37 6.30 -0.41
N HIS A 65 -3.76 7.42 -0.80
CA HIS A 65 -3.07 7.52 -2.08
C HIS A 65 -1.94 6.49 -2.19
N SER A 66 -1.13 6.36 -1.14
CA SER A 66 -0.04 5.38 -1.07
C SER A 66 -0.53 3.94 -1.20
N VAL A 67 -1.62 3.56 -0.53
CA VAL A 67 -2.24 2.24 -0.66
C VAL A 67 -2.64 1.98 -2.12
N ASN A 68 -3.35 2.92 -2.75
CA ASN A 68 -3.78 2.80 -4.14
C ASN A 68 -2.60 2.65 -5.12
N GLU A 69 -1.51 3.39 -4.91
CA GLU A 69 -0.30 3.25 -5.71
C GLU A 69 0.34 1.86 -5.55
N ILE A 70 0.43 1.37 -4.32
CA ILE A 70 1.01 0.05 -4.02
C ILE A 70 0.14 -1.04 -4.64
N GLU A 71 -1.19 -0.97 -4.52
CA GLU A 71 -2.09 -1.92 -5.16
C GLU A 71 -1.94 -1.92 -6.68
N THR A 72 -1.86 -0.74 -7.29
CA THR A 72 -1.65 -0.59 -8.74
C THR A 72 -0.33 -1.22 -9.18
N LYS A 73 0.77 -0.93 -8.46
CA LYS A 73 2.10 -1.50 -8.75
C LYS A 73 2.13 -3.01 -8.53
N LYS A 74 1.49 -3.51 -7.47
CA LYS A 74 1.35 -4.94 -7.17
C LYS A 74 0.58 -5.66 -8.29
N LYS A 75 -0.51 -5.07 -8.78
CA LYS A 75 -1.29 -5.62 -9.90
C LYS A 75 -0.44 -5.70 -11.16
N ARG A 76 0.24 -4.61 -11.53
CA ARG A 76 1.13 -4.59 -12.71
C ARG A 76 2.23 -5.66 -12.61
N LEU A 77 2.87 -5.79 -11.44
CA LEU A 77 3.87 -6.83 -11.21
C LEU A 77 3.31 -8.25 -11.40
N ARG A 78 2.07 -8.49 -10.95
CA ARG A 78 1.38 -9.77 -11.14
C ARG A 78 1.08 -10.03 -12.62
N ASP A 79 0.57 -9.04 -13.33
CA ASP A 79 0.24 -9.13 -14.76
C ASP A 79 1.49 -9.40 -15.61
N ASP A 80 2.58 -8.65 -15.34
CA ASP A 80 3.88 -8.85 -16.00
C ASP A 80 4.44 -10.25 -15.72
N TRP A 81 4.28 -10.75 -14.49
CA TRP A 81 4.72 -12.09 -14.11
C TRP A 81 3.93 -13.20 -14.84
N GLU A 82 2.61 -13.08 -14.93
CA GLU A 82 1.79 -14.04 -15.68
C GLU A 82 2.14 -14.04 -17.16
N LEU A 83 2.40 -12.87 -17.75
CA LEU A 83 2.85 -12.76 -19.14
C LEU A 83 4.18 -13.49 -19.36
N ILE A 84 5.17 -13.26 -18.49
CA ILE A 84 6.47 -13.92 -18.56
C ILE A 84 6.31 -15.45 -18.49
N LYS A 85 5.50 -15.96 -17.57
CA LYS A 85 5.21 -17.40 -17.47
C LYS A 85 4.55 -17.95 -18.73
N ALA A 86 3.61 -17.22 -19.32
CA ALA A 86 2.95 -17.63 -20.56
C ALA A 86 3.94 -17.71 -21.73
N VAL A 87 4.83 -16.73 -21.83
CA VAL A 87 5.89 -16.69 -22.85
C VAL A 87 6.85 -17.87 -22.67
N ASP A 88 7.36 -18.13 -21.46
CA ASP A 88 8.24 -19.28 -21.19
C ASP A 88 7.59 -20.63 -21.57
N ARG A 89 6.29 -20.79 -21.28
CA ARG A 89 5.53 -22.00 -21.65
C ARG A 89 5.36 -22.17 -23.16
N SER A 90 5.26 -21.07 -23.92
CA SER A 90 5.09 -21.09 -25.38
C SER A 90 6.35 -21.49 -26.15
N TYR A 91 7.51 -21.45 -25.51
CA TYR A 91 8.79 -21.91 -26.08
C TYR A 91 9.11 -23.38 -25.75
N LYS A 92 8.17 -24.11 -25.12
CA LYS A 92 8.21 -25.57 -24.94
C LYS A 92 7.40 -26.27 -26.03
#